data_AF-T1BQQ0-F1
#
_entry.id   AF-T1BQQ0-F1
#
_cell.length_a   1.000
_cell.length_b   1.000
_cell.length_c   1.000
_cell.angle_alpha   90.00
_cell.angle_beta   90.00
_cell.angle_gamma   90.00
#
_symmetry.space_group_name_H-M   'P 1'
#
loop_
_entity.id
_entity.type
_entity.pdbx_description
1 polymer ?
#
loop_
_entity_poly.entity_id
_entity_poly.type
_entity_poly.pdbx_seq_one_letter_code
_entity_poly.pdbx_strand_id
1 'polypeptide(L)'
;MPVNKISVTLQVHNEVEARELHEAWEEIVTGKKLTRMAALEHGVEAIMERARGALETLETAIREHPTTGQAGRLVRFLAGVYNGSDFPFDLTDLRALDTELANACLDYLNYDRLGKREVHHHLAGGDRELQGWMKDYRIEPALRLKEHQAEAFAKLEGETGHDRDELLREAVDLLLHKHHKASGAKS
;
A
#
# COMPACT_ATOMS: atom_id res chain seq x y z
N MET A 1 54.45 -10.92 2.98
CA MET A 1 53.86 -10.06 1.93
C MET A 1 54.13 -8.61 2.34
N PRO A 2 54.74 -7.76 1.50
CA PRO A 2 54.93 -6.36 1.84
C PRO A 2 53.57 -5.64 1.91
N VAL A 3 53.36 -4.84 2.96
CA VAL A 3 52.17 -4.00 3.12
C VAL A 3 52.49 -2.65 2.48
N ASN A 4 51.76 -2.29 1.42
CA ASN A 4 51.87 -0.97 0.83
C ASN A 4 50.98 0.00 1.61
N LYS A 5 51.60 1.02 2.23
CA LYS A 5 50.87 2.05 2.97
C LYS A 5 50.35 3.12 2.01
N ILE A 6 49.04 3.31 1.97
CA ILE A 6 48.36 4.40 1.27
C ILE A 6 47.75 5.32 2.33
N SER A 7 47.87 6.64 2.13
CA SER A 7 47.35 7.68 3.04
C SER A 7 46.51 8.67 2.24
N VAL A 8 45.29 8.94 2.68
CA VAL A 8 44.37 9.93 2.09
C VAL A 8 43.89 10.87 3.19
N THR A 9 43.78 12.17 2.89
CA THR A 9 43.29 13.20 3.82
C THR A 9 42.08 13.88 3.21
N LEU A 10 40.98 13.93 3.96
CA LEU A 10 39.68 14.47 3.53
C LEU A 10 39.22 15.49 4.57
N GLN A 11 38.62 16.59 4.12
CA GLN A 11 37.96 17.56 4.99
C GLN A 11 36.46 17.28 4.99
N VAL A 12 35.85 17.31 6.17
CA VAL A 12 34.41 17.09 6.39
C VAL A 12 33.85 18.20 7.27
N HIS A 13 32.54 18.42 7.19
CA HIS A 13 31.91 19.60 7.77
C HIS A 13 31.63 19.47 9.27
N ASN A 14 31.52 18.23 9.78
CA ASN A 14 31.24 17.95 11.18
C ASN A 14 31.71 16.53 11.58
N GLU A 15 31.65 16.24 12.88
CA GLU A 15 32.08 14.95 13.45
C GLU A 15 31.17 13.77 13.05
N VAL A 16 29.91 14.02 12.68
CA VAL A 16 28.99 12.98 12.22
C VAL A 16 29.42 12.49 10.84
N GLU A 17 29.69 13.41 9.90
CA GLU A 17 30.25 13.08 8.58
C GLU A 17 31.62 12.40 8.70
N ALA A 18 32.47 12.83 9.65
CA ALA A 18 33.75 12.19 9.90
C ALA A 18 33.59 10.72 10.31
N ARG A 19 32.60 10.44 11.18
CA ARG A 19 32.27 9.08 11.63
C ARG A 19 31.69 8.24 10.49
N GLU A 20 30.73 8.75 9.74
CA GLU A 20 30.11 8.05 8.61
C GLU A 20 31.15 7.70 7.52
N LEU A 21 32.05 8.64 7.22
CA LEU A 21 33.14 8.42 6.26
C LEU A 21 34.14 7.38 6.77
N HIS A 22 34.48 7.40 8.06
CA HIS A 22 35.37 6.40 8.66
C HIS A 22 34.76 5.00 8.61
N GLU A 23 33.48 4.88 8.96
CA GLU A 23 32.72 3.63 8.87
C GLU A 23 32.69 3.10 7.43
N ALA A 24 32.33 3.93 6.45
CA ALA A 24 32.32 3.54 5.03
C ALA A 24 33.71 3.14 4.51
N TRP A 25 34.77 3.82 4.96
CA TRP A 25 36.15 3.48 4.60
C TRP A 25 36.57 2.11 5.18
N GLU A 26 36.18 1.80 6.42
CA GLU A 26 36.42 0.48 7.01
C GLU A 26 35.72 -0.64 6.23
N GLU A 27 34.49 -0.41 5.75
CA GLU A 27 33.78 -1.38 4.90
C GLU A 27 34.56 -1.66 3.59
N ILE A 28 35.03 -0.61 2.91
CA ILE A 28 35.79 -0.74 1.66
C ILE A 28 37.11 -1.50 1.87
N VAL A 29 37.84 -1.18 2.94
CA VAL A 29 39.18 -1.74 3.18
C VAL A 29 39.12 -3.16 3.72
N THR A 30 38.11 -3.49 4.55
CA THR A 30 37.99 -4.80 5.18
C THR A 30 37.09 -5.77 4.42
N GLY A 31 36.24 -5.27 3.53
CA GLY A 31 35.19 -6.05 2.85
C GLY A 31 34.11 -6.57 3.79
N LYS A 32 34.10 -6.16 5.07
CA LYS A 32 33.08 -6.54 6.05
C LYS A 32 32.02 -5.44 6.12
N LYS A 33 30.79 -5.78 5.77
CA LYS A 33 29.63 -4.91 5.99
C LYS A 33 29.51 -4.56 7.47
N LEU A 34 29.37 -3.27 7.77
CA LEU A 34 29.23 -2.76 9.14
C LEU A 34 27.99 -3.34 9.81
N THR A 35 28.08 -3.62 11.10
CA THR A 35 27.03 -4.29 11.89
C THR A 35 25.67 -3.61 11.82
N ARG A 36 25.62 -2.27 11.67
CA ARG A 36 24.38 -1.51 11.50
C ARG A 36 23.72 -1.73 10.15
N MET A 37 24.50 -1.72 9.06
CA MET A 37 24.00 -2.02 7.71
C MET A 37 23.59 -3.49 7.59
N ALA A 38 24.39 -4.40 8.15
CA ALA A 38 24.03 -5.82 8.24
C ALA A 38 22.75 -6.02 9.08
N ALA A 39 22.57 -5.32 10.20
CA ALA A 39 21.35 -5.41 11.00
C ALA A 39 20.11 -4.82 10.29
N LEU A 40 20.28 -3.73 9.55
CA LEU A 40 19.22 -3.15 8.71
C LEU A 40 18.85 -4.09 7.56
N GLU A 41 19.83 -4.68 6.89
CA GLU A 41 19.61 -5.66 5.81
C GLU A 41 18.97 -6.95 6.33
N HIS A 42 19.46 -7.51 7.45
CA HIS A 42 18.80 -8.65 8.11
C HIS A 42 17.38 -8.32 8.56
N GLY A 43 17.14 -7.09 9.01
CA GLY A 43 15.79 -6.60 9.30
C GLY A 43 14.89 -6.62 8.06
N VAL A 44 15.41 -6.19 6.90
CA VAL A 44 14.67 -6.23 5.63
C VAL A 44 14.45 -7.66 5.14
N GLU A 45 15.46 -8.53 5.21
CA GLU A 45 15.34 -9.95 4.85
C GLU A 45 14.27 -10.67 5.71
N ALA A 46 14.29 -10.45 7.02
CA ALA A 46 13.28 -11.02 7.92
C ALA A 46 11.87 -10.47 7.65
N ILE A 47 11.74 -9.24 7.17
CA ILE A 47 10.46 -8.68 6.73
C ILE A 47 10.01 -9.34 5.42
N MET A 48 10.93 -9.55 4.47
CA MET A 48 10.63 -10.21 3.19
C MET A 48 10.17 -11.65 3.37
N GLU A 49 10.85 -12.44 4.21
CA GLU A 49 10.48 -13.83 4.46
C GLU A 49 9.08 -13.94 5.09
N ARG A 50 8.77 -13.08 6.08
CA ARG A 50 7.43 -13.01 6.66
C ARG A 50 6.37 -12.62 5.64
N ALA A 51 6.64 -11.61 4.81
CA ALA A 51 5.69 -11.16 3.81
C ALA A 51 5.42 -12.21 2.73
N ARG A 52 6.42 -13.03 2.36
CA ARG A 52 6.23 -14.15 1.45
C ARG A 52 5.31 -15.20 2.05
N GLY A 53 5.57 -15.62 3.28
CA GLY A 53 4.71 -16.58 3.98
C GLY A 53 3.30 -16.04 4.17
N ALA A 54 3.17 -14.77 4.55
CA ALA A 54 1.90 -14.09 4.69
C ALA A 54 1.10 -14.11 3.37
N LEU A 55 1.72 -13.75 2.25
CA LEU A 55 1.03 -13.74 0.96
C LEU A 55 0.56 -15.14 0.55
N GLU A 56 1.37 -16.18 0.78
CA GLU A 56 0.98 -17.57 0.55
C GLU A 56 -0.25 -17.96 1.39
N THR A 57 -0.29 -17.58 2.67
CA THR A 57 -1.45 -17.78 3.54
C THR A 57 -2.69 -17.08 2.98
N LEU A 58 -2.56 -15.83 2.54
CA LEU A 58 -3.68 -15.06 1.98
C LEU A 58 -4.21 -15.68 0.68
N GLU A 59 -3.33 -16.03 -0.26
CA GLU A 59 -3.70 -16.66 -1.52
C GLU A 59 -4.41 -18.00 -1.29
N THR A 60 -3.88 -18.81 -0.38
CA THR A 60 -4.46 -20.13 -0.03
C THR A 60 -5.87 -19.96 0.52
N ALA A 61 -6.07 -19.04 1.46
CA ALA A 61 -7.41 -18.77 2.02
C ALA A 61 -8.41 -18.29 0.95
N ILE A 62 -7.98 -17.44 0.01
CA ILE A 62 -8.86 -16.98 -1.09
C ILE A 62 -9.21 -18.15 -2.02
N ARG A 63 -8.23 -18.97 -2.42
CA ARG A 63 -8.44 -20.07 -3.38
C ARG A 63 -9.26 -21.23 -2.79
N GLU A 64 -9.00 -21.60 -1.55
CA GLU A 64 -9.68 -22.74 -0.90
C GLU A 64 -11.09 -22.37 -0.40
N HIS A 65 -11.31 -21.09 -0.07
CA HIS A 65 -12.56 -20.62 0.52
C HIS A 65 -13.16 -19.38 -0.17
N PRO A 66 -13.35 -19.39 -1.51
CA PRO A 66 -13.66 -18.22 -2.33
C PRO A 66 -15.07 -17.65 -2.12
N THR A 67 -15.93 -18.30 -1.35
CA THR A 67 -17.29 -17.81 -1.06
C THR A 67 -17.44 -17.26 0.35
N THR A 68 -16.36 -17.26 1.14
CA THR A 68 -16.40 -16.76 2.52
C THR A 68 -16.34 -15.23 2.57
N GLY A 69 -16.94 -14.67 3.62
CA GLY A 69 -16.82 -13.23 3.90
C GLY A 69 -15.38 -12.80 4.17
N GLN A 70 -14.52 -13.71 4.64
CA GLN A 70 -13.10 -13.47 4.86
C GLN A 70 -12.34 -13.33 3.54
N ALA A 71 -12.53 -14.27 2.60
CA ALA A 71 -11.88 -14.20 1.29
C ALA A 71 -12.20 -12.89 0.56
N GLY A 72 -13.46 -12.43 0.57
CA GLY A 72 -13.80 -11.12 -0.01
C GLY A 72 -13.17 -9.91 0.71
N ARG A 73 -12.86 -10.00 2.00
CA ARG A 73 -12.08 -8.98 2.74
C ARG A 73 -10.61 -9.03 2.35
N LEU A 74 -10.04 -10.23 2.19
CA LEU A 74 -8.66 -10.41 1.75
C LEU A 74 -8.42 -9.87 0.34
N VAL A 75 -9.34 -10.11 -0.60
CA VAL A 75 -9.22 -9.56 -1.95
C VAL A 75 -9.30 -8.03 -1.93
N ARG A 76 -10.17 -7.43 -1.10
CA ARG A 76 -10.19 -5.97 -0.91
C ARG A 76 -8.90 -5.44 -0.31
N PHE A 77 -8.32 -6.15 0.65
CA PHE A 77 -7.01 -5.83 1.21
C PHE A 77 -5.93 -5.84 0.12
N LEU A 78 -5.83 -6.91 -0.67
CA LEU A 78 -4.84 -7.01 -1.75
C LEU A 78 -5.04 -5.95 -2.84
N ALA A 79 -6.29 -5.64 -3.20
CA ALA A 79 -6.61 -4.56 -4.13
C ALA A 79 -6.17 -3.19 -3.58
N GLY A 80 -6.36 -2.94 -2.29
CA GLY A 80 -5.92 -1.71 -1.64
C GLY A 80 -4.40 -1.59 -1.50
N VAL A 81 -3.69 -2.70 -1.34
CA VAL A 81 -2.22 -2.68 -1.42
C VAL A 81 -1.75 -2.46 -2.86
N TYR A 82 -2.45 -3.02 -3.86
CA TYR A 82 -2.16 -2.83 -5.27
C TYR A 82 -2.34 -1.37 -5.72
N ASN A 83 -3.46 -0.76 -5.36
CA ASN A 83 -3.72 0.64 -5.64
C ASN A 83 -4.75 1.17 -4.64
N GLY A 84 -4.28 1.65 -3.49
CA GLY A 84 -5.16 2.18 -2.44
C GLY A 84 -5.89 3.46 -2.83
N SER A 85 -5.50 4.11 -3.92
CA SER A 85 -6.25 5.23 -4.47
C SER A 85 -7.54 4.74 -5.14
N ASP A 86 -7.45 3.75 -6.01
CA ASP A 86 -8.62 3.24 -6.70
C ASP A 86 -9.41 2.26 -5.81
N PHE A 87 -8.74 1.52 -4.92
CA PHE A 87 -9.36 0.48 -4.10
C PHE A 87 -9.09 0.75 -2.61
N PRO A 88 -9.68 1.81 -2.02
CA PRO A 88 -9.48 2.08 -0.60
C PRO A 88 -9.96 0.90 0.25
N PHE A 89 -9.14 0.52 1.23
CA PHE A 89 -9.43 -0.57 2.16
C PHE A 89 -9.82 -0.03 3.54
N ASP A 90 -10.95 -0.49 4.09
CA ASP A 90 -11.36 -0.16 5.46
C ASP A 90 -10.59 -1.01 6.47
N LEU A 91 -9.76 -0.39 7.30
CA LEU A 91 -8.98 -1.09 8.33
C LEU A 91 -9.86 -1.84 9.35
N THR A 92 -11.13 -1.46 9.49
CA THR A 92 -12.10 -2.18 10.32
C THR A 92 -12.33 -3.59 9.80
N ASP A 93 -12.14 -3.83 8.49
CA ASP A 93 -12.29 -5.15 7.89
C ASP A 93 -11.28 -6.16 8.44
N LEU A 94 -10.11 -5.72 8.92
CA LEU A 94 -9.13 -6.58 9.57
C LEU A 94 -9.65 -7.21 10.86
N ARG A 95 -10.58 -6.54 11.56
CA ARG A 95 -11.17 -7.05 12.82
C ARG A 95 -12.12 -8.23 12.61
N ALA A 96 -12.59 -8.42 11.38
CA ALA A 96 -13.52 -9.47 11.01
C ALA A 96 -12.82 -10.69 10.38
N LEU A 97 -11.49 -10.66 10.30
CA LEU A 97 -10.66 -11.78 9.88
C LEU A 97 -10.27 -12.64 11.08
N ASP A 98 -10.05 -13.92 10.84
CA ASP A 98 -9.38 -14.79 11.79
C ASP A 98 -7.97 -14.25 12.09
N THR A 99 -7.49 -14.49 13.31
CA THR A 99 -6.24 -13.89 13.81
C THR A 99 -5.03 -14.17 12.91
N GLU A 100 -4.95 -15.36 12.34
CA GLU A 100 -3.89 -15.73 11.40
C GLU A 100 -3.91 -14.87 10.13
N LEU A 101 -5.09 -14.68 9.53
CA LEU A 101 -5.28 -13.88 8.33
C LEU A 101 -5.05 -12.39 8.60
N ALA A 102 -5.52 -11.88 9.73
CA ALA A 102 -5.26 -10.51 10.15
C ALA A 102 -3.74 -10.26 10.32
N ASN A 103 -3.02 -11.19 10.96
CA ASN A 103 -1.57 -11.08 11.13
C ASN A 103 -0.83 -11.16 9.79
N ALA A 104 -1.27 -12.03 8.87
CA ALA A 104 -0.71 -12.10 7.52
C ALA A 104 -0.86 -10.76 6.76
N CYS A 105 -2.03 -10.10 6.84
CA CYS A 105 -2.19 -8.76 6.29
C CYS A 105 -1.18 -7.75 6.88
N LEU A 106 -0.95 -7.78 8.19
CA LEU A 106 -0.01 -6.88 8.87
C LEU A 106 1.45 -7.15 8.49
N ASP A 107 1.85 -8.42 8.39
CA ASP A 107 3.19 -8.81 7.95
C ASP A 107 3.44 -8.34 6.51
N TYR A 108 2.43 -8.44 5.63
CA TYR A 108 2.51 -7.95 4.27
C TYR A 108 2.62 -6.41 4.20
N LEU A 109 1.81 -5.67 4.97
CA LEU A 109 1.91 -4.21 5.05
C LEU A 109 3.28 -3.74 5.57
N ASN A 110 3.88 -4.48 6.50
CA ASN A 110 5.20 -4.17 7.02
C ASN A 110 6.30 -4.35 5.95
N TYR A 111 6.08 -5.17 4.93
CA TYR A 111 6.92 -5.22 3.74
C TYR A 111 6.58 -4.11 2.74
N ASP A 112 5.30 -3.91 2.43
CA ASP A 112 4.84 -2.93 1.43
C ASP A 112 5.33 -1.51 1.72
N ARG A 113 5.36 -1.10 3.00
CA ARG A 113 5.91 0.20 3.42
C ARG A 113 7.38 0.44 3.04
N LEU A 114 8.13 -0.61 2.70
CA LEU A 114 9.53 -0.49 2.26
C LEU A 114 9.62 0.01 0.81
N GLY A 115 8.50 0.05 0.06
CA GLY A 115 8.43 0.57 -1.31
C GLY A 115 9.33 -0.18 -2.29
N LYS A 116 9.68 -1.44 -1.98
CA LYS A 116 10.67 -2.21 -2.74
C LYS A 116 10.12 -2.74 -4.05
N ARG A 117 8.86 -3.17 -4.07
CA ARG A 117 8.21 -3.79 -5.22
C ARG A 117 6.70 -3.91 -5.00
N GLU A 118 5.92 -3.77 -6.07
CA GLU A 118 4.45 -3.80 -6.01
C GLU A 118 3.88 -5.22 -5.78
N VAL A 119 2.74 -5.33 -5.07
CA VAL A 119 2.14 -6.61 -4.64
C VAL A 119 1.89 -7.61 -5.77
N HIS A 120 1.48 -7.11 -6.94
CA HIS A 120 1.16 -7.95 -8.08
C HIS A 120 2.39 -8.68 -8.66
N HIS A 121 3.61 -8.29 -8.28
CA HIS A 121 4.83 -9.03 -8.62
C HIS A 121 5.16 -10.17 -7.65
N HIS A 122 4.50 -10.21 -6.49
CA HIS A 122 4.69 -11.23 -5.46
C HIS A 122 3.61 -12.30 -5.50
N LEU A 123 2.46 -12.00 -6.10
CA LEU A 123 1.37 -12.96 -6.29
C LEU A 123 1.80 -14.10 -7.23
N ALA A 124 1.47 -15.34 -6.89
CA ALA A 124 1.83 -16.50 -7.70
C ALA A 124 1.23 -16.43 -9.13
N GLY A 125 -0.02 -15.95 -9.26
CA GLY A 125 -0.68 -15.70 -10.55
C GLY A 125 -0.47 -14.28 -11.12
N GLY A 126 0.23 -13.42 -10.38
CA GLY A 126 0.48 -12.03 -10.74
C GLY A 126 -0.77 -11.15 -10.81
N ASP A 127 -0.68 -10.03 -11.55
CA ASP A 127 -1.78 -9.06 -11.73
C ASP A 127 -3.08 -9.72 -12.23
N ARG A 128 -2.98 -10.63 -13.22
CA ARG A 128 -4.15 -11.31 -13.79
C ARG A 128 -4.99 -12.05 -12.75
N GLU A 129 -4.36 -12.66 -11.75
CA GLU A 129 -5.09 -13.37 -10.70
C GLU A 129 -5.82 -12.40 -9.78
N LEU A 130 -5.15 -11.33 -9.37
CA LEU A 130 -5.77 -10.26 -8.58
C LEU A 130 -6.96 -9.63 -9.31
N GLN A 131 -6.81 -9.30 -10.60
CA GLN A 131 -7.90 -8.78 -11.43
C GLN A 131 -9.07 -9.77 -11.52
N GLY A 132 -8.78 -11.07 -11.60
CA GLY A 132 -9.80 -12.13 -11.58
C GLY A 132 -10.60 -12.12 -10.29
N TRP A 133 -9.93 -12.13 -9.15
CA TRP A 133 -10.59 -12.06 -7.84
C TRP A 133 -11.38 -10.76 -7.66
N MET A 134 -10.82 -9.61 -8.05
CA MET A 134 -11.51 -8.32 -7.97
C MET A 134 -12.81 -8.34 -8.76
N LYS A 135 -12.79 -8.92 -9.96
CA LYS A 135 -14.00 -9.11 -10.77
C LYS A 135 -15.01 -10.02 -10.09
N ASP A 136 -14.57 -11.16 -9.54
CA ASP A 136 -15.45 -12.14 -8.88
C ASP A 136 -16.15 -11.53 -7.66
N TYR A 137 -15.44 -10.68 -6.90
CA TYR A 137 -15.97 -9.95 -5.75
C TYR A 137 -16.60 -8.59 -6.10
N ARG A 138 -16.64 -8.20 -7.37
CA ARG A 138 -17.17 -6.90 -7.85
C ARG A 138 -16.53 -5.72 -7.13
N ILE A 139 -15.21 -5.78 -6.95
CA ILE A 139 -14.42 -4.71 -6.39
C ILE A 139 -14.11 -3.73 -7.53
N GLU A 140 -14.85 -2.62 -7.52
CA GLU A 140 -14.74 -1.57 -8.52
C GLU A 140 -13.91 -0.38 -7.98
N PRO A 141 -13.25 0.38 -8.86
CA PRO A 141 -12.57 1.60 -8.46
C PRO A 141 -13.51 2.59 -7.77
N ALA A 142 -13.04 3.22 -6.70
CA ALA A 142 -13.78 4.24 -5.98
C ALA A 142 -14.11 5.42 -6.90
N LEU A 143 -15.36 5.86 -6.85
CA LEU A 143 -15.77 7.10 -7.50
C LEU A 143 -15.02 8.26 -6.86
N ARG A 144 -14.21 8.97 -7.65
CA ARG A 144 -13.45 10.14 -7.20
C ARG A 144 -13.74 11.35 -8.06
N LEU A 145 -13.85 12.48 -7.38
CA LEU A 145 -13.79 13.78 -7.99
C LEU A 145 -12.34 14.08 -8.39
N LYS A 146 -12.14 14.78 -9.51
CA LYS A 146 -10.84 15.37 -9.83
C LYS A 146 -10.50 16.40 -8.76
N GLU A 147 -9.21 16.66 -8.54
CA GLU A 147 -8.73 17.56 -7.49
C GLU A 147 -9.44 18.92 -7.49
N HIS A 148 -9.50 19.61 -8.63
CA HIS A 148 -10.23 20.89 -8.74
C HIS A 148 -11.74 20.77 -8.42
N GLN A 149 -12.38 19.63 -8.70
CA GLN A 149 -13.78 19.40 -8.35
C GLN A 149 -13.93 19.15 -6.85
N ALA A 150 -13.00 18.41 -6.25
CA ALA A 150 -12.96 18.16 -4.81
C ALA A 150 -12.72 19.47 -4.03
N GLU A 151 -11.82 20.32 -4.51
CA GLU A 151 -11.57 21.65 -3.94
C GLU A 151 -12.79 22.57 -4.07
N ALA A 152 -13.44 22.59 -5.23
CA ALA A 152 -14.67 23.36 -5.43
C ALA A 152 -15.78 22.85 -4.49
N PHE A 153 -15.92 21.54 -4.35
CA PHE A 153 -16.90 20.93 -3.46
C PHE A 153 -16.63 21.26 -1.99
N ALA A 154 -15.37 21.22 -1.54
CA ALA A 154 -15.00 21.55 -0.16
C ALA A 154 -15.28 23.01 0.22
N LYS A 155 -15.23 23.93 -0.75
CA LYS A 155 -15.57 25.35 -0.51
C LYS A 155 -17.07 25.58 -0.27
N LEU A 156 -17.93 24.71 -0.79
CA LEU A 156 -19.38 24.86 -0.68
C LEU A 156 -19.87 24.80 0.77
N GLU A 157 -19.18 24.07 1.66
CA GLU A 157 -19.55 24.04 3.10
C GLU A 157 -19.54 25.46 3.70
N GLY A 158 -18.53 26.27 3.35
CA GLY A 158 -18.43 27.66 3.81
C GLY A 158 -19.36 28.63 3.09
N GLU A 159 -19.75 28.32 1.85
CA GLU A 159 -20.61 29.19 1.03
C GLU A 159 -22.11 28.96 1.30
N THR A 160 -22.49 27.74 1.66
CA THR A 160 -23.90 27.31 1.82
C THR A 160 -24.30 27.13 3.28
N GLY A 161 -23.34 26.87 4.18
CA GLY A 161 -23.62 26.48 5.56
C GLY A 161 -24.14 25.05 5.73
N HIS A 162 -24.27 24.28 4.65
CA HIS A 162 -24.55 22.84 4.70
C HIS A 162 -23.26 22.07 5.01
N ASP A 163 -23.40 20.95 5.71
CA ASP A 163 -22.26 20.05 5.89
C ASP A 163 -21.98 19.23 4.62
N ARG A 164 -20.83 18.55 4.62
CA ARG A 164 -20.38 17.72 3.49
C ARG A 164 -21.40 16.68 3.04
N ASP A 165 -22.05 16.01 3.99
CA ASP A 165 -22.95 14.89 3.72
C ASP A 165 -24.30 15.37 3.20
N GLU A 166 -24.75 16.53 3.65
CA GLU A 166 -25.90 17.24 3.11
C GLU A 166 -25.67 17.65 1.66
N LEU A 167 -24.53 18.29 1.36
CA LEU A 167 -24.14 18.68 0.01
C LEU A 167 -24.01 17.47 -0.93
N LEU A 168 -23.45 16.36 -0.44
CA LEU A 168 -23.33 15.13 -1.24
C LEU A 168 -24.71 14.55 -1.57
N ARG A 169 -25.61 14.48 -0.58
CA ARG A 169 -26.99 14.02 -0.79
C ARG A 169 -27.71 14.87 -1.82
N GLU A 170 -27.64 16.20 -1.67
CA GLU A 170 -28.26 17.14 -2.61
C GLU A 170 -27.72 16.97 -4.05
N ALA A 171 -26.41 16.85 -4.20
CA ALA A 171 -25.79 16.64 -5.51
C ALA A 171 -26.25 15.33 -6.18
N VAL A 172 -26.36 14.25 -5.41
CA VAL A 172 -26.86 12.96 -5.89
C VAL A 172 -28.33 13.04 -6.30
N ASP A 173 -29.17 13.64 -5.45
CA ASP A 173 -30.60 13.79 -5.73
C ASP A 173 -30.87 14.61 -7.00
N LEU A 174 -30.12 15.71 -7.19
CA LEU A 174 -30.18 16.53 -8.40
C LEU A 174 -29.81 15.73 -9.66
N LEU A 175 -28.76 14.91 -9.59
CA LEU A 175 -28.34 14.05 -10.69
C LEU A 175 -29.40 13.00 -11.03
N LEU A 176 -29.92 12.30 -10.01
CA LEU A 176 -30.96 11.30 -10.19
C LEU A 176 -32.24 11.91 -10.77
N HIS A 177 -32.68 13.07 -10.26
CA HIS A 177 -33.84 13.78 -10.78
C HIS A 177 -33.67 14.16 -12.25
N LYS A 178 -32.49 14.69 -12.63
CA LYS A 178 -32.16 15.04 -14.02
C LYS A 178 -32.27 13.83 -14.95
N HIS A 179 -31.75 12.67 -14.54
CA HIS A 179 -31.76 11.47 -15.37
C HIS A 179 -33.12 10.78 -15.42
N HIS A 180 -33.91 10.79 -14.34
CA HIS A 180 -35.31 10.32 -14.36
C HIS A 180 -36.20 11.19 -15.25
N LYS A 181 -36.03 12.52 -15.22
CA LYS A 181 -36.78 13.43 -16.09
C LYS A 181 -36.43 13.26 -17.58
N ALA A 182 -35.16 13.00 -17.89
CA ALA A 182 -34.71 12.75 -19.26
C ALA A 182 -35.16 11.39 -19.82
N SER A 183 -35.42 10.40 -18.97
CA SER A 183 -35.93 9.08 -19.37
C SER A 183 -37.46 9.02 -19.43
N GLY A 184 -38.17 9.83 -18.64
CA GLY A 184 -39.63 9.99 -18.74
C GLY A 184 -40.13 10.82 -19.93
N ALA A 185 -39.25 11.53 -20.64
CA ALA A 185 -39.60 12.32 -21.84
C ALA A 185 -39.51 11.51 -23.16
N LYS A 186 -39.25 10.20 -23.09
CA LYS A 186 -39.14 9.29 -24.25
C LYS A 186 -40.32 8.32 -24.41
N SER A 187 -41.44 8.54 -23.72
CA SER A 187 -42.69 7.81 -23.94
C SER A 187 -43.72 8.65 -24.67
#